data_AF-A0A6G7CI22-F1
#
_entry.id   AF-A0A6G7CI22-F1
#
_cell.length_a   1.000
_cell.length_b   1.000
_cell.length_c   1.000
_cell.angle_alpha   90.00
_cell.angle_beta   90.00
_cell.angle_gamma   90.00
#
_symmetry.space_group_name_H-M   'P 1'
#
loop_
_entity.id
_entity.type
_entity.pdbx_description
1 polymer ?
#
loop_
_entity_poly.entity_id
_entity_poly.type
_entity_poly.pdbx_seq_one_letter_code
_entity_poly.pdbx_strand_id
1 'polypeptide(L)'
;MHKNRLFREFECGLSVEETAELCFKSARTVTDWDKGNIIPPECKRLMRFAKCRQISHHESWQQFKMVRDKLELPTGQLVSPQQIVIGIALLEIQSELELKTTRKLIRFARVLAKMLHNSKAPR
;
A
#
# COMPACT_ATOMS: atom_id res chain seq x y z
N MET A 1 18.76 -26.32 -9.88
CA MET A 1 18.26 -24.96 -10.19
C MET A 1 19.25 -23.94 -9.67
N HIS A 2 19.60 -22.92 -10.46
CA HIS A 2 20.53 -21.90 -10.01
C HIS A 2 19.82 -20.83 -9.16
N LYS A 3 20.53 -20.25 -8.19
CA LYS A 3 20.03 -19.20 -7.28
C LYS A 3 19.39 -18.01 -8.03
N ASN A 4 19.92 -17.66 -9.19
CA ASN A 4 19.42 -16.56 -10.01
C ASN A 4 18.08 -16.86 -10.68
N ARG A 5 17.88 -18.10 -11.15
CA ARG A 5 16.59 -18.54 -11.69
C ARG A 5 15.52 -18.53 -10.60
N LEU A 6 15.86 -19.01 -9.40
CA LEU A 6 14.98 -18.93 -8.23
C LEU A 6 14.61 -17.47 -7.92
N PHE A 7 15.61 -16.58 -7.93
CA PHE A 7 15.41 -15.15 -7.72
C PHE A 7 14.49 -14.51 -8.77
N ARG A 8 14.68 -14.80 -10.06
CA ARG A 8 13.85 -14.21 -11.13
C ARG A 8 12.43 -14.77 -11.12
N GLU A 9 12.28 -16.09 -11.12
CA GLU A 9 10.98 -16.76 -11.29
C GLU A 9 10.15 -16.78 -10.00
N PHE A 10 10.76 -17.10 -8.86
CA PHE A 10 10.03 -17.33 -7.61
C PHE A 10 10.07 -16.14 -6.67
N GLU A 11 11.21 -15.45 -6.54
CA GLU A 11 11.24 -14.23 -5.74
C GLU A 11 10.58 -13.10 -6.51
N CYS A 12 11.04 -12.79 -7.73
CA CYS A 12 10.58 -11.64 -8.52
C CYS A 12 9.36 -11.92 -9.40
N GLY A 13 9.02 -13.17 -9.72
CA GLY A 13 7.88 -13.48 -10.58
C GLY A 13 7.97 -12.89 -12.00
N LEU A 14 9.18 -12.72 -12.53
CA LEU A 14 9.43 -12.18 -13.88
C LEU A 14 9.70 -13.29 -14.88
N SER A 15 9.22 -13.16 -16.12
CA SER A 15 9.67 -13.97 -17.25
C SER A 15 11.08 -13.56 -17.72
N VAL A 16 11.68 -14.35 -18.61
CA VAL A 16 12.99 -14.01 -19.21
C VAL A 16 12.86 -12.74 -20.05
N GLU A 17 11.78 -12.63 -20.81
CA GLU A 17 11.44 -11.50 -21.68
C GLU A 17 11.15 -10.24 -20.87
N GLU A 18 10.29 -10.33 -19.84
CA GLU A 18 10.00 -9.19 -18.94
C GLU A 18 11.29 -8.68 -18.27
N THR A 19 12.17 -9.58 -17.84
CA THR A 19 13.45 -9.20 -17.21
C THR A 19 14.39 -8.54 -18.22
N ALA A 20 14.40 -9.02 -19.47
CA ALA A 20 15.23 -8.48 -20.54
C ALA A 20 14.82 -7.05 -20.89
N GLU A 21 13.52 -6.80 -21.04
CA GLU A 21 12.96 -5.47 -21.24
C GLU A 21 13.26 -4.55 -20.06
N LEU A 22 12.99 -5.01 -18.83
CA LEU A 22 13.19 -4.23 -17.62
C LEU A 22 14.65 -3.81 -17.41
N CYS A 23 15.60 -4.69 -17.71
CA CYS A 23 17.03 -4.46 -17.51
C CYS A 23 17.73 -3.87 -18.74
N PHE A 24 17.00 -3.60 -19.83
CA PHE A 24 17.55 -3.22 -21.13
C PHE A 24 18.67 -4.16 -21.60
N LYS A 25 18.44 -5.48 -21.50
CA LYS A 25 19.37 -6.54 -21.92
C LYS A 25 18.70 -7.50 -22.90
N SER A 26 19.49 -8.36 -23.52
CA SER A 26 18.96 -9.43 -24.38
C SER A 26 18.41 -10.59 -23.55
N ALA A 27 17.39 -11.28 -24.07
CA ALA A 27 16.85 -12.49 -23.46
C ALA A 27 17.94 -13.56 -23.21
N ARG A 28 18.93 -13.67 -24.12
CA ARG A 28 20.09 -14.55 -23.96
C ARG A 28 20.92 -14.22 -22.71
N THR A 29 21.18 -12.93 -22.49
CA THR A 29 21.91 -12.46 -21.30
C THR A 29 21.18 -12.84 -20.01
N VAL A 30 19.85 -12.74 -20.01
CA VAL A 30 19.01 -13.14 -18.86
C VAL A 30 19.04 -14.66 -18.67
N THR A 31 18.95 -15.45 -19.75
CA THR A 31 19.08 -16.92 -19.66
C THR A 31 20.45 -17.32 -19.11
N ASP A 32 21.50 -16.60 -19.46
CA ASP A 32 22.85 -16.85 -18.95
C ASP A 32 22.99 -16.50 -17.46
N TRP A 33 22.29 -15.48 -16.98
CA TRP A 33 22.15 -15.23 -15.55
C TRP A 33 21.47 -16.40 -14.83
N ASP A 34 20.41 -16.96 -15.41
CA ASP A 34 19.68 -18.11 -14.87
C ASP A 34 20.53 -19.39 -14.86
N LYS A 35 21.53 -19.51 -15.74
CA LYS A 35 22.53 -20.60 -15.72
C LYS A 35 23.58 -20.43 -14.64
N GLY A 36 23.84 -19.19 -14.22
CA GLY A 36 24.61 -18.89 -13.04
C GLY A 36 25.51 -17.67 -13.08
N ASN A 37 25.51 -16.97 -14.21
CA ASN A 37 26.28 -15.75 -14.35
C ASN A 37 25.78 -14.65 -13.41
N ILE A 38 26.69 -13.77 -13.01
CA ILE A 38 26.38 -12.69 -12.07
C ILE A 38 25.36 -11.74 -12.70
N ILE A 39 24.22 -11.55 -12.03
CA ILE A 39 23.28 -10.49 -12.34
C ILE A 39 23.86 -9.17 -11.81
N PRO A 40 24.01 -8.12 -12.64
CA PRO A 40 24.41 -6.80 -12.19
C PRO A 40 23.55 -6.29 -11.03
N PRO A 41 24.14 -5.64 -10.01
CA PRO A 41 23.40 -5.18 -8.84
C PRO A 41 22.26 -4.21 -9.18
N GLU A 42 22.42 -3.40 -10.23
CA GLU A 42 21.41 -2.48 -10.75
C GLU A 42 20.20 -3.25 -11.31
N CYS A 43 20.45 -4.30 -12.10
CA CYS A 43 19.42 -5.17 -12.65
C CYS A 43 18.68 -5.91 -11.53
N LYS A 44 19.40 -6.42 -10.52
CA LYS A 44 18.79 -7.01 -9.32
C LYS A 44 17.89 -6.03 -8.57
N ARG A 45 18.30 -4.75 -8.48
CA ARG A 45 17.50 -3.70 -7.83
C ARG A 45 16.25 -3.37 -8.66
N LEU A 46 16.38 -3.25 -9.98
CA LEU A 46 15.26 -3.03 -10.89
C LEU A 46 14.24 -4.17 -10.83
N MET A 47 14.70 -5.43 -10.87
CA MET A 47 13.82 -6.60 -10.73
C MET A 47 13.04 -6.59 -9.41
N ARG A 48 13.69 -6.19 -8.31
CA ARG A 48 13.01 -6.00 -7.02
C ARG A 48 12.00 -4.86 -7.10
N PHE A 49 12.35 -3.72 -7.66
CA PHE A 49 11.39 -2.62 -7.81
C PHE A 49 10.16 -2.98 -8.65
N ALA A 50 10.38 -3.63 -9.79
CA ALA A 50 9.34 -3.84 -10.79
C ALA A 50 8.24 -4.80 -10.33
N LYS A 51 8.60 -5.83 -9.57
CA LYS A 51 7.63 -6.87 -9.15
C LYS A 51 7.69 -7.18 -7.65
N CYS A 52 8.62 -6.62 -6.89
CA CYS A 52 8.93 -7.06 -5.55
C CYS A 52 9.17 -5.98 -4.50
N ARG A 53 8.06 -5.62 -3.83
CA ARG A 53 8.07 -5.61 -2.36
C ARG A 53 8.88 -4.50 -1.69
N GLN A 54 9.35 -3.47 -2.37
CA GLN A 54 9.97 -2.32 -1.71
C GLN A 54 9.30 -1.03 -2.19
N ILE A 55 8.57 -0.40 -1.28
CA ILE A 55 7.78 0.81 -1.57
C ILE A 55 8.69 2.04 -1.61
N SER A 56 9.72 2.03 -0.78
CA SER A 56 10.73 3.09 -0.71
C SER A 56 12.04 2.53 -0.17
N HIS A 57 13.12 3.25 -0.45
CA HIS A 57 14.44 3.00 0.13
C HIS A 57 14.63 3.61 1.52
N HIS A 58 13.73 4.51 1.93
CA HIS A 58 13.82 5.19 3.22
C HIS A 58 13.57 4.22 4.37
N GLU A 59 14.26 4.40 5.50
CA GLU A 59 14.21 3.49 6.65
C GLU A 59 12.79 3.32 7.22
N SER A 60 11.96 4.37 7.15
CA SER A 60 10.56 4.34 7.59
C SER A 60 9.69 3.35 6.82
N TRP A 61 10.12 2.92 5.63
CA TRP A 61 9.43 1.95 4.79
C TRP A 61 10.07 0.56 4.85
N GLN A 62 11.03 0.34 5.75
CA GLN A 62 11.58 -0.99 5.97
C GLN A 62 10.46 -1.96 6.36
N GLN A 63 10.54 -3.18 5.81
CA GLN A 63 9.57 -4.27 6.01
C GLN A 63 8.17 -4.02 5.43
N PHE A 64 7.88 -2.85 4.87
CA PHE A 64 6.67 -2.66 4.07
C PHE A 64 6.88 -3.21 2.66
N LYS A 65 5.90 -3.99 2.18
CA LYS A 65 6.00 -4.67 0.89
C LYS A 65 4.69 -4.61 0.14
N MET A 66 4.74 -4.41 -1.18
CA MET A 66 3.58 -4.68 -2.03
C MET A 66 3.47 -6.18 -2.29
N VAL A 67 2.33 -6.77 -1.96
CA VAL A 67 1.96 -8.14 -2.26
C VAL A 67 0.70 -8.12 -3.11
N ARG A 68 0.87 -8.32 -4.42
CA ARG A 68 -0.22 -8.22 -5.41
C ARG A 68 -0.88 -6.83 -5.36
N ASP A 69 -2.16 -6.79 -4.98
CA ASP A 69 -3.02 -5.61 -4.87
C ASP A 69 -3.08 -5.03 -3.45
N LYS A 70 -2.27 -5.55 -2.52
CA LYS A 70 -2.30 -5.17 -1.10
C LYS A 70 -0.93 -4.73 -0.59
N LEU A 71 -0.97 -3.89 0.44
CA LEU A 71 0.18 -3.46 1.21
C LEU A 71 0.39 -4.41 2.40
N GLU A 72 1.52 -5.10 2.44
CA GLU A 72 1.98 -5.86 3.61
C GLU A 72 2.69 -4.91 4.58
N LEU A 73 2.17 -4.84 5.81
CA LEU A 73 2.74 -4.11 6.93
C LEU A 73 3.92 -4.88 7.56
N PRO A 74 4.76 -4.25 8.40
CA PRO A 74 5.82 -4.94 9.15
C PRO A 74 5.32 -6.08 10.04
N THR A 75 4.03 -6.05 10.40
CA THR A 75 3.34 -7.11 11.15
C THR A 75 2.99 -8.34 10.30
N GLY A 76 3.21 -8.28 8.98
CA GLY A 76 2.75 -9.29 8.01
C GLY A 76 1.27 -9.14 7.62
N GLN A 77 0.57 -8.15 8.16
CA GLN A 77 -0.83 -7.90 7.81
C GLN A 77 -0.95 -7.28 6.41
N LEU A 78 -1.89 -7.79 5.62
CA LEU A 78 -2.22 -7.27 4.29
C LEU A 78 -3.35 -6.25 4.37
N VAL A 79 -3.11 -5.06 3.86
CA VAL A 79 -4.05 -3.92 3.87
C VAL A 79 -4.43 -3.55 2.44
N SER A 80 -5.73 -3.44 2.18
CA SER A 80 -6.22 -2.98 0.88
C SER A 80 -6.11 -1.46 0.73
N PRO A 81 -6.09 -0.92 -0.50
CA PRO A 81 -6.09 0.52 -0.72
C PRO A 81 -7.21 1.25 0.02
N GLN A 82 -8.42 0.69 0.07
CA GLN A 82 -9.56 1.27 0.77
C GLN A 82 -9.33 1.33 2.29
N GLN A 83 -8.71 0.31 2.87
CA GLN A 83 -8.38 0.31 4.29
C GLN A 83 -7.34 1.38 4.64
N ILE A 84 -6.40 1.67 3.74
CA ILE A 84 -5.44 2.79 3.92
C ILE A 84 -6.19 4.12 3.93
N VAL A 85 -7.07 4.34 2.95
CA VAL A 85 -7.88 5.57 2.86
C VAL A 85 -8.77 5.76 4.09
N ILE A 86 -9.42 4.69 4.56
CA ILE A 86 -10.23 4.72 5.78
C ILE A 86 -9.36 5.06 7.00
N GLY A 87 -8.17 4.48 7.11
CA GLY A 87 -7.23 4.79 8.18
C GLY A 87 -6.85 6.26 8.22
N ILE A 88 -6.56 6.87 7.06
CA ILE A 88 -6.28 8.30 6.93
C ILE A 88 -7.50 9.13 7.35
N ALA A 89 -8.68 8.81 6.81
CA ALA A 89 -9.91 9.51 7.15
C ALA A 89 -10.23 9.45 8.66
N LEU A 90 -10.02 8.31 9.32
CA LEU A 90 -10.21 8.19 10.76
C LEU A 90 -9.22 9.02 11.58
N LEU A 91 -7.97 9.14 11.12
CA LEU A 91 -6.97 10.01 11.74
C LEU A 91 -7.34 11.50 11.56
N GLU A 92 -7.92 11.86 10.42
CA GLU A 92 -8.41 13.22 10.12
C GLU A 92 -9.68 13.59 10.90
N ILE A 93 -10.61 12.64 11.06
CA ILE A 93 -11.87 12.82 11.84
C ILE A 93 -11.59 13.13 13.31
N GLN A 94 -10.45 12.68 13.85
CA GLN A 94 -10.02 13.06 15.21
C GLN A 94 -9.56 14.52 15.32
N SER A 95 -9.66 15.33 14.26
CA SER A 95 -9.36 16.76 14.36
C SER A 95 -10.28 17.43 15.39
N GLU A 96 -9.67 18.22 16.28
CA GLU A 96 -10.37 18.93 17.35
C GLU A 96 -11.51 19.83 16.80
N LEU A 97 -11.37 20.27 15.55
CA LEU A 97 -12.35 21.05 14.82
C LEU A 97 -13.64 20.27 14.56
N GLU A 98 -13.55 18.99 14.16
CA GLU A 98 -14.73 18.15 13.96
C GLU A 98 -15.42 17.83 15.28
N LEU A 99 -14.68 17.57 16.35
CA LEU A 99 -15.26 17.38 17.69
C LEU A 99 -16.02 18.63 18.16
N LYS A 100 -15.43 19.83 17.98
CA LYS A 100 -16.08 21.11 18.30
C LYS A 100 -17.34 21.33 17.46
N THR A 101 -17.30 20.98 16.17
CA THR A 101 -18.42 21.15 15.23
C THR A 101 -19.54 20.18 15.55
N THR A 102 -19.23 18.91 15.77
CA THR A 102 -20.19 17.86 16.13
C THR A 102 -20.88 18.18 17.45
N ARG A 103 -20.13 18.68 18.44
CA ARG A 103 -20.69 19.11 19.73
C ARG A 103 -21.71 20.25 19.56
N LYS A 104 -21.43 21.21 18.68
CA LYS A 104 -22.37 22.31 18.35
C LYS A 104 -23.59 21.78 17.60
N LEU A 105 -23.42 20.92 16.61
CA LEU A 105 -24.51 20.31 15.85
C LEU A 105 -25.47 19.52 16.75
N ILE A 106 -24.95 18.69 17.65
CA ILE A 106 -25.78 17.96 18.62
C ILE A 106 -26.54 18.93 19.54
N ARG A 107 -25.90 20.02 19.99
CA ARG A 107 -26.56 21.04 20.82
C ARG A 107 -27.72 21.69 20.06
N PHE A 108 -27.50 22.09 18.81
CA PHE A 108 -28.55 22.68 17.98
C PHE A 108 -29.68 21.69 17.69
N ALA A 109 -29.36 20.45 17.33
CA ALA A 109 -30.35 19.40 17.10
C ALA A 109 -31.24 19.17 18.33
N ARG A 110 -30.67 19.15 19.55
CA ARG A 110 -31.44 19.02 20.79
C ARG A 110 -32.38 20.19 21.04
N VAL A 111 -31.92 21.42 20.80
CA VAL A 111 -32.76 22.62 20.96
C VAL A 111 -33.91 22.59 19.94
N LEU A 112 -33.63 22.30 18.68
CA LEU A 112 -34.64 22.16 17.64
C LEU A 112 -35.66 21.06 17.97
N ALA A 113 -35.20 19.90 18.42
CA ALA A 113 -36.08 18.81 18.86
C ALA A 113 -36.99 19.24 20.02
N LYS A 114 -36.46 19.98 21.00
CA LYS A 114 -37.24 20.51 22.13
C LYS A 114 -38.29 21.54 21.67
N MET A 115 -37.92 22.42 20.75
CA MET A 115 -38.86 23.39 20.16
C MET A 115 -39.98 22.69 19.40
N LEU A 116 -39.64 21.70 18.56
CA LEU A 116 -40.59 20.89 17.80
C LEU A 116 -41.51 20.06 18.69
N HIS A 117 -41.02 19.53 19.81
CA HIS A 117 -41.85 18.84 20.80
C HIS A 117 -42.79 19.81 21.52
N ASN A 118 -42.30 20.97 21.96
CA ASN A 118 -43.12 21.96 22.66
C ASN A 118 -44.18 22.60 21.76
N SER A 119 -43.94 22.73 20.45
CA SER A 119 -44.93 23.22 19.49
C SER A 119 -46.07 22.21 19.20
N LYS A 120 -45.93 20.95 19.61
CA LYS A 120 -46.93 19.89 19.43
C LYS A 120 -47.78 19.62 20.67
N ALA A 121 -47.54 20.32 21.79
CA ALA A 121 -48.37 20.18 22.98
C ALA A 121 -49.73 20.87 22.74
N PRO A 122 -50.87 20.17 22.88
CA PRO A 122 -52.18 20.77 22.73
C PRO A 122 -52.40 21.83 23.84
N ARG A 123 -52.88 23.02 23.44
CA ARG A 123 -53.33 24.07 24.36
C ARG A 123 -54.59 23.63 25.09
#